data_AF-A0A7X6TUA3-F1
#
_entry.id   AF-A0A7X6TUA3-F1
#
_cell.length_a   1.000
_cell.length_b   1.000
_cell.length_c   1.000
_cell.angle_alpha   90.00
_cell.angle_beta   90.00
_cell.angle_gamma   90.00
#
_symmetry.space_group_name_H-M   'P 1'
#
loop_
_entity.id
_entity.type
_entity.pdbx_description
1 polymer ?
#
loop_
_entity_poly.entity_id
_entity_poly.type
_entity_poly.pdbx_seq_one_letter_code
_entity_poly.pdbx_strand_id
1 'polypeptide(L)'
;MDETINKRINARRLSIISFSLLSSWKLSYPFQGQILHSLMKQCCLNSEAFLLSGIIAQISGLLLCGFFVKSINQAKQWLIVSFVFCITVSGMFFFPATNLWLPVIIGLGFISGVFVAAWGFFCQIHTPKKNRMKTAADVLIYSNILMILINVVTIYINLRVGLATGILMLLLGLPFAIVLPTKAKDTEVKVNLNQDNPINIMKPLVFLCLLIVVITINSGLMYQVIIPSYNSLEWLTSWYWALPYITALYVMRNLPQNTKRTYILYIALAMIAFAFMTFMSNNRSIFNYLLVNTLMMGACGIFDLFWWSILGELLDFHDNPAKVFGIGLSANLLGVLLGLHIGKVMTSTEIQSLNPLMLSMAVVIISFLILPPLHKSLSSLMEDHAFLKSFFERPVSVQEETKNQYKKFNGLSERESQVASLLLQRKTYKMIAEELFISDNTVKYYVKNIYSKYHVQSRAELIESILGNKNQ
;
A
#
# COMPACT_ATOMS: atom_id res chain seq x y z
N MET A 1 15.10 26.41 -9.76
CA MET A 1 14.03 25.52 -9.26
C MET A 1 13.86 24.30 -10.16
N ASP A 2 14.05 24.41 -11.47
CA ASP A 2 13.86 23.30 -12.43
C ASP A 2 14.90 22.17 -12.36
N GLU A 3 16.17 22.49 -12.07
CA GLU A 3 17.23 21.47 -12.07
C GLU A 3 17.12 20.47 -10.90
N THR A 4 16.69 20.96 -9.72
CA THR A 4 16.42 20.13 -8.53
C THR A 4 15.16 19.28 -8.70
N ILE A 5 14.12 19.80 -9.34
CA ILE A 5 12.91 19.05 -9.67
C ILE A 5 13.23 17.95 -10.69
N ASN A 6 13.97 18.25 -11.76
CA ASN A 6 14.39 17.26 -12.76
C ASN A 6 15.25 16.15 -12.15
N LYS A 7 16.17 16.49 -11.25
CA LYS A 7 16.97 15.47 -10.52
C LYS A 7 16.12 14.57 -9.62
N ARG A 8 15.12 15.11 -8.91
CA ARG A 8 14.17 14.31 -8.10
C ARG A 8 13.29 13.40 -8.97
N ILE A 9 12.80 13.90 -10.12
CA ILE A 9 12.02 13.10 -11.07
C ILE A 9 12.86 11.93 -11.61
N ASN A 10 14.14 12.18 -11.89
CA ASN A 10 15.05 11.13 -12.33
C ASN A 10 15.29 10.08 -11.23
N ALA A 11 15.56 10.50 -9.99
CA ALA A 11 15.74 9.59 -8.85
C ALA A 11 14.51 8.72 -8.56
N ARG A 12 13.30 9.30 -8.66
CA ARG A 12 12.04 8.57 -8.54
C ARG A 12 11.90 7.49 -9.61
N ARG A 13 12.17 7.82 -10.87
CA ARG A 13 12.09 6.86 -11.99
C ARG A 13 13.09 5.73 -11.83
N LEU A 14 14.34 6.05 -11.47
CA LEU A 14 15.38 5.04 -11.18
C LEU A 14 14.95 4.09 -10.07
N SER A 15 14.37 4.63 -8.99
CA SER A 15 13.84 3.84 -7.86
C SER A 15 12.72 2.89 -8.30
N ILE A 16 11.78 3.37 -9.13
CA ILE A 16 10.69 2.55 -9.67
C ILE A 16 11.24 1.41 -10.53
N ILE A 17 12.13 1.72 -11.48
CA ILE A 17 12.70 0.73 -12.40
C ILE A 17 13.48 -0.34 -11.63
N SER A 18 14.36 0.08 -10.72
CA SER A 18 15.15 -0.84 -9.89
C SER A 18 14.24 -1.73 -9.04
N PHE A 19 13.21 -1.15 -8.40
CA PHE A 19 12.26 -1.95 -7.63
C PHE A 19 11.53 -2.98 -8.49
N SER A 20 10.97 -2.55 -9.62
CA SER A 20 10.14 -3.40 -10.46
C SER A 20 10.90 -4.59 -11.04
N LEU A 21 12.17 -4.41 -11.41
CA LEU A 21 13.01 -5.47 -11.96
C LEU A 21 13.35 -6.57 -10.95
N LEU A 22 13.67 -6.23 -9.70
CA LEU A 22 13.90 -7.25 -8.66
C LEU A 22 12.57 -7.86 -8.20
N SER A 23 11.53 -7.02 -8.05
CA SER A 23 10.22 -7.49 -7.63
C SER A 23 9.58 -8.44 -8.64
N SER A 24 9.79 -8.25 -9.95
CA SER A 24 9.32 -9.20 -10.97
C SER A 24 9.99 -10.56 -10.84
N TRP A 25 11.31 -10.60 -10.63
CA TRP A 25 12.02 -11.85 -10.33
C TRP A 25 11.49 -12.49 -9.04
N LYS A 26 11.30 -11.70 -7.97
CA LYS A 26 10.78 -12.18 -6.68
C LYS A 26 9.39 -12.83 -6.83
N LEU A 27 8.50 -12.21 -7.60
CA LEU A 27 7.14 -12.72 -7.83
C LEU A 27 7.13 -13.97 -8.71
N SER A 28 8.07 -14.09 -9.66
CA SER A 28 8.22 -15.30 -10.48
C SER A 28 8.98 -16.42 -9.80
N TYR A 29 9.69 -16.13 -8.70
CA TYR A 29 10.64 -17.05 -8.05
C TYR A 29 10.22 -17.48 -6.63
N PRO A 30 10.69 -16.87 -5.52
CA PRO A 30 10.42 -17.37 -4.16
C PRO A 30 8.97 -17.22 -3.69
N PHE A 31 8.16 -16.34 -4.30
CA PHE A 31 6.81 -16.02 -3.82
C PHE A 31 5.72 -16.64 -4.70
N GLN A 32 5.37 -17.92 -4.46
CA GLN A 32 4.34 -18.65 -5.22
C GLN A 32 4.55 -18.60 -6.75
N GLY A 33 5.79 -18.40 -7.19
CA GLY A 33 6.12 -18.10 -8.57
C GLY A 33 6.09 -19.32 -9.49
N GLN A 34 5.75 -19.10 -10.76
CA GLN A 34 5.64 -20.16 -11.77
C GLN A 34 6.96 -20.92 -11.96
N ILE A 35 8.11 -20.25 -11.82
CA ILE A 35 9.41 -20.89 -11.94
C ILE A 35 9.62 -21.91 -10.82
N LEU A 36 9.30 -21.55 -9.57
CA LEU A 36 9.45 -22.44 -8.43
C LEU A 36 8.51 -23.65 -8.54
N HIS A 37 7.24 -23.44 -8.91
CA HIS A 37 6.29 -24.53 -9.16
C HIS A 37 6.78 -25.47 -10.26
N SER A 38 7.29 -24.91 -11.36
CA SER A 38 7.82 -25.70 -12.48
C SER A 38 9.08 -26.48 -12.11
N LEU A 39 10.00 -25.89 -11.32
CA LEU A 39 11.18 -26.55 -10.77
C LEU A 39 10.81 -27.73 -9.88
N MET A 40 9.86 -27.52 -8.96
CA MET A 40 9.45 -28.58 -8.03
C MET A 40 8.77 -29.73 -8.75
N LYS A 41 7.92 -29.44 -9.76
CA LYS A 41 7.28 -30.46 -10.61
C LYS A 41 8.32 -31.27 -11.39
N GLN A 42 9.35 -30.62 -11.94
CA GLN A 42 10.42 -31.31 -12.68
C GLN A 42 11.30 -32.20 -11.79
N CYS A 43 11.52 -31.80 -10.53
CA CYS A 43 12.36 -32.54 -9.59
C CYS A 43 11.59 -33.52 -8.69
N CYS A 44 10.26 -33.67 -8.84
CA CYS A 44 9.40 -34.50 -7.99
C CYS A 44 9.53 -34.20 -6.48
N LEU A 45 9.81 -32.94 -6.12
CA LEU A 45 9.99 -32.50 -4.72
C LEU A 45 8.67 -32.00 -4.13
N ASN A 46 8.50 -32.19 -2.81
CA ASN A 46 7.36 -31.63 -2.09
C ASN A 46 7.41 -30.09 -2.12
N SER A 47 6.54 -29.48 -2.93
CA SER A 47 6.55 -28.04 -3.20
C SER A 47 6.16 -27.19 -1.98
N GLU A 48 5.39 -27.76 -1.05
CA GLU A 48 4.82 -27.00 0.08
C GLU A 48 5.87 -26.48 1.05
N ALA A 49 6.85 -27.31 1.43
CA ALA A 49 7.88 -26.93 2.39
C ALA A 49 8.76 -25.78 1.88
N PHE A 50 9.08 -25.79 0.57
CA PHE A 50 9.86 -24.73 -0.07
C PHE A 50 9.07 -23.42 -0.18
N LEU A 51 7.79 -23.48 -0.56
CA LEU A 51 6.94 -22.30 -0.64
C LEU A 51 6.72 -21.67 0.75
N LEU A 52 6.42 -22.49 1.75
CA LEU A 52 6.17 -22.02 3.11
C LEU A 52 7.42 -21.38 3.72
N SER A 53 8.57 -22.04 3.60
CA SER A 53 9.84 -21.53 4.12
C SER A 53 10.26 -20.23 3.42
N GLY A 54 10.03 -20.11 2.11
CA GLY A 54 10.26 -18.86 1.37
C GLY A 54 9.41 -17.70 1.88
N ILE A 55 8.11 -17.92 2.10
CA ILE A 55 7.19 -16.87 2.60
C ILE A 55 7.55 -16.48 4.04
N ILE A 56 7.81 -17.46 4.93
CA ILE A 56 8.22 -17.20 6.32
C ILE A 56 9.52 -16.39 6.35
N ALA A 57 10.52 -16.79 5.55
CA ALA A 57 11.78 -16.06 5.48
C ALA A 57 11.58 -14.62 4.99
N GLN A 58 10.70 -14.40 4.02
CA GLN A 58 10.37 -13.06 3.53
C GLN A 58 9.69 -12.19 4.60
N ILE A 59 8.78 -12.76 5.40
CA ILE A 59 8.20 -12.08 6.57
C ILE A 59 9.28 -11.70 7.57
N SER A 60 10.18 -12.63 7.89
CA SER A 60 11.32 -12.35 8.78
C SER A 60 12.20 -11.23 8.23
N GLY A 61 12.49 -11.22 6.94
CA GLY A 61 13.25 -10.16 6.28
C GLY A 61 12.57 -8.79 6.37
N LEU A 62 11.26 -8.73 6.12
CA LEU A 62 10.47 -7.50 6.24
C LEU A 62 10.47 -6.95 7.68
N LEU A 63 10.23 -7.81 8.68
CA LEU A 63 10.17 -7.41 10.09
C LEU A 63 11.54 -7.00 10.64
N LEU A 64 12.59 -7.74 10.28
CA LEU A 64 13.92 -7.53 10.84
C LEU A 64 14.70 -6.38 10.16
N CYS A 65 14.33 -6.00 8.94
CA CYS A 65 15.01 -4.94 8.18
C CYS A 65 15.17 -3.63 8.97
N GLY A 66 14.15 -3.23 9.74
CA GLY A 66 14.17 -2.00 10.54
C GLY A 66 15.23 -1.96 11.66
N PHE A 67 15.81 -3.11 12.06
CA PHE A 67 16.86 -3.14 13.09
C PHE A 67 18.23 -2.75 12.55
N PHE A 68 18.52 -3.10 11.29
CA PHE A 68 19.85 -2.91 10.69
C PHE A 68 19.88 -1.91 9.53
N VAL A 69 18.73 -1.59 8.91
CA VAL A 69 18.61 -0.50 7.93
C VAL A 69 18.03 0.73 8.62
N LYS A 70 18.91 1.67 8.98
CA LYS A 70 18.55 2.91 9.70
C LYS A 70 18.74 4.18 8.88
N SER A 71 19.34 4.08 7.69
CA SER A 71 19.61 5.24 6.82
C SER A 71 19.45 4.89 5.34
N ILE A 72 19.28 5.91 4.50
CA ILE A 72 19.23 5.74 3.04
C ILE A 72 20.52 5.15 2.46
N ASN A 73 21.69 5.44 3.05
CA ASN A 73 22.96 4.86 2.62
C ASN A 73 22.98 3.35 2.87
N GLN A 74 22.56 2.91 4.06
CA GLN A 74 22.41 1.49 4.38
C GLN A 74 21.32 0.85 3.52
N ALA A 75 20.21 1.54 3.26
CA ALA A 75 19.17 1.04 2.37
C ALA A 75 19.70 0.79 0.96
N LYS A 76 20.56 1.68 0.43
CA LYS A 76 21.23 1.48 -0.87
C LYS A 76 22.20 0.30 -0.86
N GLN A 77 23.00 0.16 0.20
CA GLN A 77 23.91 -0.97 0.34
C GLN A 77 23.13 -2.29 0.33
N TRP A 78 22.08 -2.40 1.14
CA TRP A 78 21.22 -3.58 1.16
C TRP A 78 20.51 -3.82 -0.16
N LEU A 79 20.08 -2.75 -0.85
CA LEU A 79 19.49 -2.87 -2.18
C LEU A 79 20.47 -3.49 -3.19
N ILE A 80 21.73 -3.04 -3.21
CA ILE A 80 22.77 -3.61 -4.08
C ILE A 80 23.11 -5.06 -3.67
N VAL A 81 23.27 -5.32 -2.37
CA VAL A 81 23.53 -6.66 -1.83
C VAL A 81 22.41 -7.62 -2.24
N SER A 82 21.14 -7.19 -2.18
CA SER A 82 20.01 -8.00 -2.61
C SER A 82 20.11 -8.39 -4.09
N PHE A 83 20.45 -7.45 -4.98
CA PHE A 83 20.66 -7.79 -6.39
C PHE A 83 21.79 -8.80 -6.58
N VAL A 84 22.97 -8.52 -6.03
CA VAL A 84 24.14 -9.39 -6.19
C VAL A 84 23.87 -10.80 -5.65
N PHE A 85 23.30 -10.89 -4.44
CA PHE A 85 22.95 -12.17 -3.83
C PHE A 85 21.91 -12.93 -4.65
N CYS A 86 20.85 -12.26 -5.10
CA CYS A 86 19.82 -12.93 -5.90
C CYS A 86 20.37 -13.40 -7.25
N ILE A 87 21.27 -12.67 -7.90
CA ILE A 87 21.92 -13.09 -9.15
C ILE A 87 22.77 -14.34 -8.93
N THR A 88 23.66 -14.30 -7.94
CA THR A 88 24.62 -15.40 -7.70
C THR A 88 23.90 -16.68 -7.32
N VAL A 89 22.95 -16.59 -6.40
CA VAL A 89 22.26 -17.75 -5.84
C VAL A 89 21.19 -18.28 -6.79
N SER A 90 20.56 -17.45 -7.63
CA SER A 90 19.62 -17.93 -8.66
C SER A 90 20.30 -18.84 -9.69
N GLY A 91 21.61 -18.67 -9.91
CA GLY A 91 22.39 -19.55 -10.81
C GLY A 91 22.40 -21.02 -10.36
N MET A 92 22.23 -21.29 -9.05
CA MET A 92 22.27 -22.66 -8.51
C MET A 92 21.12 -23.54 -9.02
N PHE A 93 20.03 -22.94 -9.51
CA PHE A 93 18.86 -23.68 -9.97
C PHE A 93 18.92 -24.12 -11.44
N PHE A 94 20.00 -23.80 -12.14
CA PHE A 94 20.32 -24.44 -13.42
C PHE A 94 20.86 -25.86 -13.25
N PHE A 95 21.30 -26.21 -12.04
CA PHE A 95 21.87 -27.50 -11.68
C PHE A 95 20.82 -28.40 -11.04
N PRO A 96 21.05 -29.73 -10.97
CA PRO A 96 20.13 -30.66 -10.32
C PRO A 96 19.83 -30.30 -8.86
N ALA A 97 18.66 -30.73 -8.38
CA ALA A 97 18.24 -30.48 -7.01
C ALA A 97 19.23 -31.08 -5.98
N THR A 98 19.61 -30.25 -5.02
CA THR A 98 20.46 -30.64 -3.88
C THR A 98 19.81 -30.17 -2.59
N ASN A 99 20.26 -30.71 -1.45
CA ASN A 99 19.80 -30.27 -0.12
C ASN A 99 20.08 -28.78 0.16
N LEU A 100 20.93 -28.13 -0.65
CA LEU A 100 21.22 -26.69 -0.56
C LEU A 100 20.07 -25.80 -1.06
N TRP A 101 19.12 -26.34 -1.83
CA TRP A 101 18.02 -25.56 -2.39
C TRP A 101 17.13 -24.93 -1.32
N LEU A 102 16.89 -25.62 -0.21
CA LEU A 102 16.03 -25.12 0.87
C LEU A 102 16.68 -23.94 1.60
N PRO A 103 17.93 -24.04 2.10
CA PRO A 103 18.67 -22.88 2.63
C PRO A 103 18.74 -21.72 1.64
N VAL A 104 18.91 -22.01 0.35
CA VAL A 104 18.94 -21.01 -0.72
C VAL A 104 17.60 -20.27 -0.83
N ILE A 105 16.47 -20.98 -0.88
CA ILE A 105 15.14 -20.37 -0.96
C ILE A 105 14.83 -19.52 0.27
N ILE A 106 15.24 -19.99 1.47
CA ILE A 106 15.14 -19.22 2.71
C ILE A 106 15.97 -17.93 2.59
N GLY A 107 17.21 -18.01 2.14
CA GLY A 107 18.08 -16.85 1.93
C GLY A 107 17.50 -15.83 0.93
N LEU A 108 17.00 -16.31 -0.21
CA LEU A 108 16.34 -15.49 -1.23
C LEU A 108 15.07 -14.82 -0.69
N GLY A 109 14.24 -15.57 0.04
CA GLY A 109 13.05 -15.05 0.71
C GLY A 109 13.41 -13.92 1.67
N PHE A 110 14.35 -14.16 2.59
CA PHE A 110 14.81 -13.18 3.57
C PHE A 110 15.34 -11.90 2.91
N ILE A 111 16.27 -12.03 1.97
CA ILE A 111 16.89 -10.89 1.29
C ILE A 111 15.89 -10.11 0.44
N SER A 112 14.91 -10.78 -0.18
CA SER A 112 13.82 -10.11 -0.89
C SER A 112 12.91 -9.32 0.06
N GLY A 113 12.66 -9.82 1.27
CA GLY A 113 11.92 -9.11 2.31
C GLY A 113 12.65 -7.84 2.76
N VAL A 114 13.96 -7.96 3.01
CA VAL A 114 14.83 -6.83 3.37
C VAL A 114 14.81 -5.76 2.28
N PHE A 115 14.96 -6.17 1.01
CA PHE A 115 14.89 -5.27 -0.14
C PHE A 115 13.60 -4.46 -0.17
N VAL A 116 12.45 -5.14 -0.04
CA VAL A 116 11.14 -4.48 -0.11
C VAL A 116 10.96 -3.49 1.05
N ALA A 117 11.35 -3.86 2.28
CA ALA A 117 11.30 -2.95 3.42
C ALA A 117 12.26 -1.75 3.25
N ALA A 118 13.51 -1.99 2.84
CA ALA A 118 14.52 -0.95 2.64
C ALA A 118 14.08 0.09 1.58
N TRP A 119 13.27 -0.34 0.60
CA TRP A 119 12.70 0.57 -0.40
C TRP A 119 11.82 1.68 0.19
N GLY A 120 11.30 1.50 1.41
CA GLY A 120 10.60 2.56 2.16
C GLY A 120 11.39 3.87 2.22
N PHE A 121 12.72 3.83 2.39
CA PHE A 121 13.56 5.04 2.38
C PHE A 121 13.52 5.77 1.03
N PHE A 122 13.57 5.04 -0.07
CA PHE A 122 13.53 5.63 -1.41
C PHE A 122 12.14 6.16 -1.76
N CYS A 123 11.09 5.44 -1.33
CA CYS A 123 9.72 5.91 -1.45
C CYS A 123 9.51 7.23 -0.68
N GLN A 124 10.03 7.32 0.55
CA GLN A 124 9.91 8.52 1.37
C GLN A 124 10.65 9.72 0.75
N ILE A 125 11.93 9.54 0.40
CA ILE A 125 12.85 10.63 0.04
C ILE A 125 12.71 11.06 -1.42
N HIS A 126 12.57 10.12 -2.35
CA HIS A 126 12.56 10.43 -3.80
C HIS A 126 11.15 10.68 -4.34
N THR A 127 10.09 10.42 -3.56
CA THR A 127 8.72 10.60 -4.01
C THR A 127 7.97 11.65 -3.18
N PRO A 128 7.55 12.77 -3.81
CA PRO A 128 6.69 13.76 -3.17
C PRO A 128 5.38 13.13 -2.67
N LYS A 129 4.87 13.56 -1.51
CA LYS A 129 3.63 13.07 -0.88
C LYS A 129 2.48 12.86 -1.88
N LYS A 130 2.17 13.89 -2.69
CA LYS A 130 1.10 13.86 -3.71
C LYS A 130 1.25 12.77 -4.78
N ASN A 131 2.45 12.24 -4.98
CA ASN A 131 2.80 11.26 -6.01
C ASN A 131 3.12 9.86 -5.44
N ARG A 132 3.01 9.64 -4.12
CA ARG A 132 3.33 8.35 -3.49
C ARG A 132 2.43 7.23 -3.96
N MET A 133 1.12 7.46 -3.99
CA MET A 133 0.16 6.49 -4.56
C MET A 133 0.49 6.14 -6.02
N LYS A 134 0.81 7.14 -6.86
CA LYS A 134 1.19 6.88 -8.26
C LYS A 134 2.44 6.04 -8.35
N THR A 135 3.42 6.27 -7.48
CA THR A 135 4.67 5.49 -7.41
C THR A 135 4.42 4.06 -6.95
N ALA A 136 3.59 3.86 -5.92
CA ALA A 136 3.17 2.53 -5.49
C ALA A 136 2.47 1.79 -6.64
N ALA A 137 1.54 2.45 -7.34
CA ALA A 137 0.88 1.87 -8.50
C ALA A 137 1.86 1.54 -9.63
N ASP A 138 2.75 2.47 -10.01
CA ASP A 138 3.77 2.27 -11.05
C ASP A 138 4.63 1.04 -10.73
N VAL A 139 5.11 0.96 -9.48
CA VAL A 139 5.93 -0.16 -9.01
C VAL A 139 5.19 -1.48 -9.10
N LEU A 140 3.94 -1.54 -8.59
CA LEU A 140 3.13 -2.76 -8.63
C LEU A 140 2.78 -3.17 -10.06
N ILE A 141 2.40 -2.22 -10.92
CA ILE A 141 2.06 -2.45 -12.33
C ILE A 141 3.27 -3.00 -13.08
N TYR A 142 4.40 -2.30 -13.07
CA TYR A 142 5.58 -2.72 -13.83
C TYR A 142 6.16 -4.05 -13.31
N SER A 143 6.14 -4.29 -11.99
CA SER A 143 6.56 -5.58 -11.43
C SER A 143 5.73 -6.73 -11.99
N ASN A 144 4.40 -6.55 -12.06
CA ASN A 144 3.50 -7.60 -12.53
C ASN A 144 3.56 -7.79 -14.05
N ILE A 145 3.71 -6.72 -14.84
CA ILE A 145 3.92 -6.82 -16.29
C ILE A 145 5.18 -7.63 -16.61
N LEU A 146 6.30 -7.30 -15.95
CA LEU A 146 7.57 -8.01 -16.14
C LEU A 146 7.49 -9.46 -15.63
N MET A 147 6.78 -9.72 -14.55
CA MET A 147 6.52 -11.07 -14.04
C MET A 147 5.70 -11.90 -15.03
N ILE A 148 4.68 -11.34 -15.70
CA ILE A 148 3.94 -12.04 -16.78
C ILE A 148 4.92 -12.46 -17.89
N LEU A 149 5.81 -11.57 -18.31
CA LEU A 149 6.82 -11.88 -19.33
C LEU A 149 7.69 -13.07 -18.92
N ILE A 150 8.18 -13.09 -17.68
CA ILE A 150 8.96 -14.22 -17.14
C ILE A 150 8.13 -15.51 -17.13
N ASN A 151 6.89 -15.45 -16.65
CA ASN A 151 6.02 -16.62 -16.54
C ASN A 151 5.64 -17.21 -17.91
N VAL A 152 5.30 -16.36 -18.89
CA VAL A 152 5.00 -16.78 -20.26
C VAL A 152 6.21 -17.47 -20.89
N VAL A 153 7.40 -16.87 -20.77
CA VAL A 153 8.64 -17.49 -21.26
C VAL A 153 8.92 -18.84 -20.60
N THR A 154 8.68 -18.94 -19.29
CA THR A 154 8.88 -20.17 -18.51
C THR A 154 8.00 -21.32 -19.01
N ILE A 155 6.73 -21.03 -19.32
CA ILE A 155 5.74 -22.05 -19.71
C ILE A 155 5.85 -22.40 -21.19
N TYR A 156 5.96 -21.40 -22.07
CA TYR A 156 5.84 -21.61 -23.52
C TYR A 156 7.18 -21.87 -24.22
N ILE A 157 8.31 -21.48 -23.64
CA ILE A 157 9.63 -21.75 -24.21
C ILE A 157 10.28 -22.93 -23.48
N ASN A 158 10.77 -22.69 -22.26
CA ASN A 158 11.15 -23.72 -21.28
C ASN A 158 11.54 -23.07 -19.95
N LEU A 159 11.68 -23.90 -18.92
CA LEU A 159 12.07 -23.47 -17.58
C LEU A 159 13.45 -22.78 -17.50
N ARG A 160 14.44 -23.27 -18.25
CA ARG A 160 15.81 -22.73 -18.21
C ARG A 160 15.89 -21.31 -18.78
N VAL A 161 15.13 -21.03 -19.85
CA VAL A 161 15.01 -19.69 -20.43
C VAL A 161 14.22 -18.80 -19.49
N GLY A 162 13.18 -19.30 -18.81
CA GLY A 162 12.49 -18.58 -17.73
C GLY A 162 13.40 -18.18 -16.57
N LEU A 163 14.28 -19.08 -16.12
CA LEU A 163 15.32 -18.79 -15.13
C LEU A 163 16.28 -17.72 -15.63
N ALA A 164 16.75 -17.85 -16.88
CA ALA A 164 17.68 -16.92 -17.49
C ALA A 164 17.06 -15.52 -17.64
N THR A 165 15.79 -15.40 -18.02
CA THR A 165 15.09 -14.11 -18.09
C THR A 165 14.90 -13.49 -16.72
N GLY A 166 14.62 -14.28 -15.68
CA GLY A 166 14.60 -13.81 -14.29
C GLY A 166 15.93 -13.22 -13.85
N ILE A 167 17.05 -13.91 -14.11
CA ILE A 167 18.40 -13.39 -13.82
C ILE A 167 18.72 -12.15 -14.66
N LEU A 168 18.30 -12.12 -15.92
CA LEU A 168 18.45 -10.95 -16.79
C LEU A 168 17.75 -9.71 -16.19
N MET A 169 16.55 -9.85 -15.63
CA MET A 169 15.87 -8.74 -14.94
C MET A 169 16.70 -8.21 -13.77
N LEU A 170 17.32 -9.10 -12.99
CA LEU A 170 18.20 -8.70 -11.89
C LEU A 170 19.46 -7.97 -12.40
N LEU A 171 20.10 -8.49 -13.45
CA LEU A 171 21.27 -7.88 -14.08
C LEU A 171 20.95 -6.49 -14.64
N LEU A 172 19.79 -6.32 -15.28
CA LEU A 172 19.32 -5.02 -15.78
C LEU A 172 18.98 -4.05 -14.63
N GLY A 173 18.52 -4.55 -13.48
CA GLY A 173 18.14 -3.73 -12.33
C GLY A 173 19.32 -3.19 -11.51
N LEU A 174 20.43 -3.93 -11.49
CA LEU A 174 21.62 -3.60 -10.68
C LEU A 174 22.28 -2.25 -11.05
N PRO A 175 22.46 -1.86 -12.33
CA PRO A 175 22.97 -0.54 -12.67
C PRO A 175 22.12 0.60 -12.10
N PHE A 176 20.80 0.47 -12.15
CA PHE A 176 19.88 1.48 -11.61
C PHE A 176 19.99 1.58 -10.08
N ALA A 177 20.19 0.45 -9.40
CA ALA A 177 20.49 0.40 -7.97
C ALA A 177 21.78 1.16 -7.60
N ILE A 178 22.83 0.97 -8.39
CA ILE A 178 24.15 1.60 -8.18
C ILE A 178 24.08 3.11 -8.42
N VAL A 179 23.38 3.54 -9.47
CA VAL A 179 23.26 4.97 -9.84
C VAL A 179 22.30 5.72 -8.90
N LEU A 180 21.43 5.02 -8.16
CA LEU A 180 20.42 5.62 -7.30
C LEU A 180 21.05 6.59 -6.27
N PRO A 181 20.62 7.86 -6.23
CA PRO A 181 21.24 8.85 -5.34
C PRO A 181 20.82 8.62 -3.88
N THR A 182 21.78 8.78 -2.96
CA THR A 182 21.53 8.70 -1.51
C THR A 182 21.52 10.05 -0.80
N LYS A 183 22.01 11.11 -1.44
CA LYS A 183 21.99 12.47 -0.90
C LYS A 183 20.70 13.17 -1.34
N ALA A 184 19.77 13.38 -0.41
CA ALA A 184 18.95 14.58 -0.48
C ALA A 184 19.91 15.74 -0.13
N LYS A 185 20.33 16.53 -1.13
CA LYS A 185 21.15 17.72 -0.87
C LYS A 185 20.44 18.59 0.16
N ASP A 186 21.22 19.09 1.11
CA ASP A 186 20.89 20.02 2.19
C ASP A 186 19.99 21.18 1.75
N THR A 187 18.70 20.91 1.63
CA THR A 187 17.68 21.93 1.43
C THR A 187 16.45 21.48 2.17
N GLU A 188 16.25 22.20 3.27
CA GLU A 188 15.00 22.43 4.01
C GLU A 188 14.92 21.73 5.36
N VAL A 189 15.47 22.48 6.34
CA VAL A 189 14.89 22.73 7.65
C VAL A 189 14.17 21.51 8.23
N LYS A 190 14.91 20.72 9.04
CA LYS A 190 14.28 20.15 10.24
C LYS A 190 13.71 21.35 11.00
N VAL A 191 12.47 21.73 10.69
CA VAL A 191 11.70 22.53 11.64
C VAL A 191 11.61 21.57 12.81
N ASN A 192 12.40 21.84 13.83
CA ASN A 192 12.12 21.35 15.17
C ASN A 192 10.73 21.92 15.49
N LEU A 193 9.70 21.23 15.02
CA LEU A 193 8.46 21.16 15.74
C LEU A 193 8.82 20.35 16.97
N ASN A 194 9.31 21.05 17.99
CA ASN A 194 9.01 20.70 19.37
C ASN A 194 7.48 20.71 19.46
N GLN A 195 6.85 19.66 18.94
CA GLN A 195 5.53 19.25 19.33
C GLN A 195 5.79 18.36 20.54
N ASP A 196 5.42 18.86 21.71
CA ASP A 196 5.60 18.22 23.02
C ASP A 196 4.84 16.88 23.17
N ASN A 197 4.43 16.25 22.08
CA ASN A 197 3.90 14.89 22.05
C ASN A 197 4.33 14.21 20.75
N PRO A 198 5.07 13.07 20.81
CA PRO A 198 5.32 12.27 19.62
C PRO A 198 3.98 11.83 19.04
N ILE A 199 3.70 12.20 17.79
CA ILE A 199 2.50 11.77 17.06
C ILE A 199 2.49 10.24 17.05
N ASN A 200 1.56 9.63 17.78
CA ASN A 200 1.54 8.19 17.98
C ASN A 200 0.93 7.47 16.77
N ILE A 201 1.78 7.08 15.83
CA ILE A 201 1.38 6.31 14.64
C ILE A 201 1.03 4.84 14.93
N MET A 202 1.24 4.34 16.15
CA MET A 202 1.04 2.92 16.44
C MET A 202 -0.42 2.53 16.26
N LYS A 203 -1.37 3.38 16.69
CA LYS A 203 -2.80 3.09 16.54
C LYS A 203 -3.21 2.91 15.07
N PRO A 204 -2.99 3.87 14.16
CA PRO A 204 -3.36 3.69 12.75
C PRO A 204 -2.57 2.56 12.08
N LEU A 205 -1.29 2.36 12.41
CA LEU A 205 -0.49 1.26 11.87
C LEU A 205 -1.05 -0.11 12.32
N VAL A 206 -1.44 -0.27 13.58
CA VAL A 206 -2.04 -1.51 14.10
C VAL A 206 -3.37 -1.80 13.43
N PHE A 207 -4.28 -0.82 13.32
CA PHE A 207 -5.55 -1.02 12.61
C PHE A 207 -5.34 -1.36 11.14
N LEU A 208 -4.35 -0.72 10.50
CA LEU A 208 -4.00 -1.01 9.11
C LEU A 208 -3.47 -2.45 8.97
N CYS A 209 -2.52 -2.85 9.81
CA CYS A 209 -1.99 -4.22 9.80
C CYS A 209 -3.10 -5.25 10.08
N LEU A 210 -3.99 -4.99 11.03
CA LEU A 210 -5.11 -5.86 11.35
C LEU A 210 -6.05 -6.01 10.14
N LEU A 211 -6.41 -4.91 9.48
CA LEU A 211 -7.20 -4.95 8.25
C LEU A 211 -6.50 -5.75 7.14
N ILE A 212 -5.21 -5.51 6.93
CA ILE A 212 -4.41 -6.21 5.91
C ILE A 212 -4.40 -7.71 6.20
N VAL A 213 -4.06 -8.14 7.42
CA VAL A 213 -4.03 -9.56 7.80
C VAL A 213 -5.38 -10.20 7.52
N VAL A 214 -6.47 -9.58 7.99
CA VAL A 214 -7.82 -10.14 7.85
C VAL A 214 -8.19 -10.28 6.36
N ILE A 215 -8.08 -9.22 5.56
CA ILE A 215 -8.45 -9.25 4.13
C ILE A 215 -7.63 -10.29 3.36
N THR A 216 -6.32 -10.38 3.64
CA THR A 216 -5.39 -11.22 2.87
C THR A 216 -5.47 -12.71 3.20
N ILE A 217 -6.23 -13.10 4.24
CA ILE A 217 -6.68 -14.49 4.44
C ILE A 217 -7.41 -14.99 3.19
N ASN A 218 -8.26 -14.15 2.56
CA ASN A 218 -8.97 -14.52 1.34
C ASN A 218 -8.01 -14.77 0.16
N SER A 219 -6.89 -14.05 0.09
CA SER A 219 -5.84 -14.31 -0.89
C SER A 219 -5.14 -15.65 -0.63
N GLY A 220 -4.89 -16.02 0.62
CA GLY A 220 -4.39 -17.36 0.97
C GLY A 220 -5.37 -18.49 0.59
N LEU A 221 -6.65 -18.30 0.89
CA LEU A 221 -7.72 -19.23 0.46
C LEU A 221 -7.81 -19.35 -1.06
N MET A 222 -7.64 -18.23 -1.79
CA MET A 222 -7.61 -18.24 -3.25
C MET A 222 -6.50 -19.15 -3.78
N TYR A 223 -5.28 -19.07 -3.23
CA TYR A 223 -4.16 -19.94 -3.62
C TYR A 223 -4.42 -21.43 -3.32
N GLN A 224 -5.09 -21.74 -2.21
CA GLN A 224 -5.29 -23.13 -1.79
C GLN A 224 -6.54 -23.78 -2.40
N VAL A 225 -7.60 -22.99 -2.66
CA VAL A 225 -8.93 -23.51 -3.05
C VAL A 225 -9.29 -23.14 -4.48
N ILE A 226 -9.16 -21.86 -4.85
CA ILE A 226 -9.65 -21.35 -6.13
C ILE A 226 -8.70 -21.72 -7.26
N ILE A 227 -7.42 -21.35 -7.16
CA ILE A 227 -6.44 -21.54 -8.23
C ILE A 227 -6.31 -23.02 -8.63
N PRO A 228 -6.14 -23.98 -7.70
CA PRO A 228 -6.00 -25.39 -8.05
C PRO A 228 -7.23 -25.97 -8.76
N SER A 229 -8.42 -25.45 -8.47
CA SER A 229 -9.68 -25.87 -9.10
C SER A 229 -9.75 -25.54 -10.59
N TYR A 230 -8.86 -24.68 -11.10
CA TYR A 230 -8.77 -24.30 -12.51
C TYR A 230 -7.47 -24.77 -13.18
N ASN A 231 -6.76 -25.73 -12.58
CA ASN A 231 -5.50 -26.27 -13.13
C ASN A 231 -5.65 -26.85 -14.54
N SER A 232 -6.84 -27.28 -14.98
CA SER A 232 -7.07 -27.73 -16.36
C SER A 232 -6.90 -26.63 -17.41
N LEU A 233 -6.88 -25.35 -17.01
CA LEU A 233 -6.78 -24.17 -17.87
C LEU A 233 -5.40 -23.49 -17.76
N GLU A 234 -4.30 -24.25 -17.66
CA GLU A 234 -2.92 -23.71 -17.45
C GLU A 234 -2.54 -22.59 -18.43
N TRP A 235 -2.98 -22.70 -19.70
CA TRP A 235 -2.71 -21.68 -20.72
C TRP A 235 -3.33 -20.32 -20.39
N LEU A 236 -4.44 -20.29 -19.66
CA LEU A 236 -5.16 -19.07 -19.29
C LEU A 236 -4.77 -18.61 -17.88
N THR A 237 -4.64 -19.55 -16.94
CA THR A 237 -4.31 -19.25 -15.53
C THR A 237 -2.91 -18.69 -15.35
N SER A 238 -2.01 -18.88 -16.31
CA SER A 238 -0.63 -18.39 -16.25
C SER A 238 -0.45 -16.89 -16.43
N TRP A 239 -1.30 -16.23 -17.21
CA TRP A 239 -1.17 -14.81 -17.56
C TRP A 239 -2.41 -13.98 -17.23
N TYR A 240 -3.62 -14.54 -17.38
CA TYR A 240 -4.86 -13.75 -17.23
C TYR A 240 -5.05 -13.26 -15.79
N TRP A 241 -4.60 -14.01 -14.79
CA TRP A 241 -4.71 -13.64 -13.39
C TRP A 241 -4.17 -12.23 -13.07
N ALA A 242 -3.07 -11.84 -13.71
CA ALA A 242 -2.43 -10.55 -13.46
C ALA A 242 -3.12 -9.38 -14.19
N LEU A 243 -3.92 -9.64 -15.23
CA LEU A 243 -4.51 -8.59 -16.08
C LEU A 243 -5.60 -7.78 -15.35
N PRO A 244 -6.58 -8.37 -14.64
CA PRO A 244 -7.53 -7.63 -13.80
C PRO A 244 -6.86 -6.85 -12.68
N TYR A 245 -5.81 -7.42 -12.07
CA TYR A 245 -5.03 -6.77 -11.03
C TYR A 245 -4.34 -5.49 -11.55
N ILE A 246 -3.60 -5.61 -12.65
CA ILE A 246 -2.93 -4.46 -13.31
C ILE A 246 -3.96 -3.42 -13.76
N THR A 247 -5.09 -3.85 -14.31
CA THR A 247 -6.17 -2.96 -14.75
C THR A 247 -6.74 -2.16 -13.57
N ALA A 248 -7.02 -2.82 -12.45
CA ALA A 248 -7.50 -2.16 -11.24
C ALA A 248 -6.49 -1.15 -10.70
N LEU A 249 -5.20 -1.49 -10.67
CA LEU A 249 -4.13 -0.57 -10.29
C LEU A 249 -4.06 0.64 -11.21
N TYR A 250 -4.13 0.43 -12.52
CA TYR A 250 -4.07 1.49 -13.52
C TYR A 250 -5.26 2.45 -13.42
N VAL A 251 -6.47 1.91 -13.24
CA VAL A 251 -7.68 2.71 -12.99
C VAL A 251 -7.50 3.54 -11.72
N MET A 252 -7.15 2.90 -10.60
CA MET A 252 -6.97 3.58 -9.32
C MET A 252 -5.88 4.66 -9.35
N ARG A 253 -4.78 4.42 -10.06
CA ARG A 253 -3.68 5.38 -10.26
C ARG A 253 -4.12 6.68 -10.94
N ASN A 254 -5.06 6.57 -11.89
CA ASN A 254 -5.48 7.68 -12.73
C ASN A 254 -6.78 8.33 -12.26
N LEU A 255 -7.41 7.81 -11.19
CA LEU A 255 -8.60 8.42 -10.61
C LEU A 255 -8.33 9.86 -10.11
N PRO A 256 -9.25 10.79 -10.37
CA PRO A 256 -9.18 12.15 -9.81
C PRO A 256 -9.00 12.16 -8.29
N GLN A 257 -8.39 13.22 -7.77
CA GLN A 257 -8.24 13.40 -6.31
C GLN A 257 -9.59 13.64 -5.62
N ASN A 258 -10.63 14.04 -6.35
CA ASN A 258 -11.96 14.32 -5.79
C ASN A 258 -12.88 13.09 -5.75
N THR A 259 -12.43 11.93 -6.24
CA THR A 259 -13.22 10.70 -6.17
C THR A 259 -13.29 10.22 -4.73
N LYS A 260 -14.49 9.80 -4.27
CA LYS A 260 -14.68 9.24 -2.93
C LYS A 260 -14.17 7.80 -2.87
N ARG A 261 -12.89 7.63 -2.56
CA ARG A 261 -12.22 6.33 -2.70
C ARG A 261 -12.62 5.32 -1.63
N THR A 262 -13.29 5.74 -0.54
CA THR A 262 -13.89 4.82 0.44
C THR A 262 -14.91 3.89 -0.21
N TYR A 263 -15.73 4.39 -1.14
CA TYR A 263 -16.73 3.58 -1.84
C TYR A 263 -16.08 2.48 -2.67
N ILE A 264 -14.91 2.76 -3.24
CA ILE A 264 -14.16 1.78 -4.04
C ILE A 264 -13.68 0.61 -3.17
N LEU A 265 -13.34 0.86 -1.90
CA LEU A 265 -12.98 -0.21 -0.95
C LEU A 265 -14.18 -1.10 -0.62
N TYR A 266 -15.37 -0.52 -0.44
CA TYR A 266 -16.59 -1.30 -0.23
C TYR A 266 -16.97 -2.11 -1.47
N ILE A 267 -16.79 -1.54 -2.66
CA ILE A 267 -16.96 -2.27 -3.93
C ILE A 267 -15.96 -3.43 -4.00
N ALA A 268 -14.69 -3.22 -3.65
CA ALA A 268 -13.68 -4.27 -3.63
C ALA A 268 -14.02 -5.40 -2.61
N LEU A 269 -14.55 -5.07 -1.42
CA LEU A 269 -15.05 -6.09 -0.49
C LEU A 269 -16.19 -6.92 -1.11
N ALA A 270 -17.15 -6.26 -1.76
CA ALA A 270 -18.26 -6.94 -2.43
C ALA A 270 -17.77 -7.81 -3.60
N MET A 271 -16.75 -7.36 -4.35
CA MET A 271 -16.11 -8.14 -5.41
C MET A 271 -15.51 -9.45 -4.87
N ILE A 272 -14.83 -9.44 -3.72
CA ILE A 272 -14.29 -10.66 -3.10
C ILE A 272 -15.43 -11.62 -2.71
N ALA A 273 -16.47 -11.12 -2.05
CA ALA A 273 -17.63 -11.92 -1.67
C ALA A 273 -18.31 -12.58 -2.88
N PHE A 274 -18.52 -11.81 -3.96
CA PHE A 274 -19.13 -12.32 -5.19
C PHE A 274 -18.21 -13.29 -5.95
N ALA A 275 -16.89 -13.10 -5.88
CA ALA A 275 -15.92 -14.05 -6.45
C ALA A 275 -16.02 -15.44 -5.79
N PHE A 276 -16.10 -15.50 -4.45
CA PHE A 276 -16.30 -16.78 -3.76
C PHE A 276 -17.69 -17.37 -4.02
N MET A 277 -18.74 -16.55 -4.13
CA MET A 277 -20.10 -17.01 -4.42
C MET A 277 -20.19 -17.64 -5.82
N THR A 278 -19.62 -16.99 -6.84
CA THR A 278 -19.54 -17.51 -8.21
C THR A 278 -18.65 -18.75 -8.31
N PHE A 279 -17.55 -18.79 -7.56
CA PHE A 279 -16.70 -19.98 -7.48
C PHE A 279 -17.45 -21.22 -6.95
N MET A 280 -18.46 -21.03 -6.09
CA MET A 280 -19.29 -22.12 -5.56
C MET A 280 -20.36 -22.63 -6.55
N SER A 281 -20.64 -21.92 -7.64
CA SER A 281 -21.69 -22.34 -8.60
C SER A 281 -21.31 -23.53 -9.50
N ASN A 282 -20.24 -24.26 -9.16
CA ASN A 282 -19.73 -25.53 -9.69
C ASN A 282 -19.50 -25.68 -11.22
N ASN A 283 -19.67 -24.61 -12.00
CA ASN A 283 -19.35 -24.61 -13.42
C ASN A 283 -17.86 -24.28 -13.60
N ARG A 284 -16.97 -25.28 -13.70
CA ARG A 284 -15.52 -25.07 -13.94
C ARG A 284 -15.22 -24.64 -15.39
N SER A 285 -16.04 -23.74 -15.94
CA SER A 285 -15.92 -23.23 -17.30
C SER A 285 -14.93 -22.07 -17.38
N ILE A 286 -14.44 -21.79 -18.59
CA ILE A 286 -13.60 -20.62 -18.89
C ILE A 286 -14.29 -19.34 -18.43
N PHE A 287 -15.60 -19.19 -18.68
CA PHE A 287 -16.37 -18.03 -18.26
C PHE A 287 -16.35 -17.85 -16.74
N ASN A 288 -16.54 -18.94 -15.98
CA ASN A 288 -16.52 -18.86 -14.52
C ASN A 288 -15.12 -18.48 -14.00
N TYR A 289 -14.06 -19.05 -14.60
CA TYR A 289 -12.70 -18.64 -14.27
C TYR A 289 -12.49 -17.14 -14.52
N LEU A 290 -12.84 -16.65 -15.71
CA LEU A 290 -12.70 -15.23 -16.06
C LEU A 290 -13.44 -14.34 -15.07
N LEU A 291 -14.68 -14.69 -14.71
CA LEU A 291 -15.50 -13.93 -13.77
C LEU A 291 -14.90 -13.92 -12.35
N VAL A 292 -14.64 -15.09 -11.78
CA VAL A 292 -14.06 -15.26 -10.43
C VAL A 292 -12.72 -14.54 -10.33
N ASN A 293 -11.84 -14.79 -11.30
CA ASN A 293 -10.49 -14.22 -11.30
C ASN A 293 -10.52 -12.70 -11.47
N THR A 294 -11.38 -12.16 -12.35
CA THR A 294 -11.49 -10.71 -12.57
C THR A 294 -11.92 -9.98 -11.32
N LEU A 295 -12.91 -10.52 -10.62
CA LEU A 295 -13.40 -9.95 -9.37
C LEU A 295 -12.36 -10.07 -8.25
N MET A 296 -11.77 -11.25 -8.08
CA MET A 296 -10.79 -11.50 -7.02
C MET A 296 -9.53 -10.64 -7.20
N MET A 297 -8.90 -10.73 -8.36
CA MET A 297 -7.63 -10.05 -8.63
C MET A 297 -7.81 -8.54 -8.78
N GLY A 298 -8.95 -8.08 -9.31
CA GLY A 298 -9.31 -6.67 -9.31
C GLY A 298 -9.45 -6.11 -7.89
N ALA A 299 -10.11 -6.84 -6.99
CA ALA A 299 -10.22 -6.43 -5.59
C ALA A 299 -8.85 -6.42 -4.88
N CYS A 300 -8.03 -7.46 -5.09
CA CYS A 300 -6.66 -7.50 -4.56
C CYS A 300 -5.84 -6.28 -5.02
N GLY A 301 -5.95 -5.86 -6.29
CA GLY A 301 -5.24 -4.68 -6.81
C GLY A 301 -5.68 -3.37 -6.15
N ILE A 302 -6.99 -3.18 -5.94
CA ILE A 302 -7.53 -2.00 -5.24
C ILE A 302 -6.98 -1.94 -3.82
N PHE A 303 -7.02 -3.08 -3.12
CA PHE A 303 -6.62 -3.21 -1.74
C PHE A 303 -5.10 -3.06 -1.55
N ASP A 304 -4.30 -3.70 -2.41
CA ASP A 304 -2.85 -3.53 -2.42
C ASP A 304 -2.46 -2.05 -2.52
N LEU A 305 -3.04 -1.34 -3.49
CA LEU A 305 -2.73 0.06 -3.66
C LEU A 305 -3.19 0.93 -2.49
N PHE A 306 -4.30 0.56 -1.85
CA PHE A 306 -4.82 1.26 -0.68
C PHE A 306 -3.83 1.23 0.49
N TRP A 307 -3.39 0.05 0.94
CA TRP A 307 -2.43 0.01 2.06
C TRP A 307 -1.02 0.43 1.67
N TRP A 308 -0.56 0.17 0.45
CA TRP A 308 0.72 0.72 -0.02
C TRP A 308 0.74 2.25 0.04
N SER A 309 -0.40 2.88 -0.29
CA SER A 309 -0.50 4.33 -0.20
C SER A 309 -0.51 4.82 1.24
N ILE A 310 -1.29 4.22 2.13
CA ILE A 310 -1.33 4.61 3.56
C ILE A 310 0.05 4.41 4.19
N LEU A 311 0.70 3.27 3.95
CA LEU A 311 2.06 3.02 4.43
C LEU A 311 3.02 4.08 3.92
N GLY A 312 2.91 4.45 2.64
CA GLY A 312 3.68 5.53 2.04
C GLY A 312 3.49 6.88 2.74
N GLU A 313 2.29 7.19 3.24
CA GLU A 313 2.03 8.41 4.01
C GLU A 313 2.58 8.34 5.43
N LEU A 314 2.47 7.17 6.08
CA LEU A 314 3.00 6.93 7.42
C LEU A 314 4.52 7.03 7.53
N LEU A 315 5.26 6.94 6.40
CA LEU A 315 6.72 7.03 6.38
C LEU A 315 7.24 8.36 6.97
N ASP A 316 6.50 9.46 6.84
CA ASP A 316 6.95 10.77 7.32
C ASP A 316 6.78 10.99 8.83
N PHE A 317 6.10 10.07 9.51
CA PHE A 317 5.78 10.17 10.93
C PHE A 317 6.62 9.21 11.79
N HIS A 318 7.61 8.54 11.21
CA HIS A 318 8.52 7.63 11.92
C HIS A 318 9.97 7.85 11.46
N ASP A 319 10.91 7.75 12.39
CA ASP A 319 12.34 7.95 12.09
C ASP A 319 12.93 6.89 11.15
N ASN A 320 12.34 5.67 11.17
CA ASN A 320 12.75 4.57 10.31
C ASN A 320 11.64 4.13 9.34
N PRO A 321 11.68 4.59 8.07
CA PRO A 321 10.78 4.18 6.99
C PRO A 321 10.76 2.68 6.73
N ALA A 322 11.92 2.01 6.78
CA ALA A 322 12.00 0.58 6.50
C ALA A 322 11.24 -0.25 7.54
N LYS A 323 11.21 0.20 8.80
CA LYS A 323 10.44 -0.46 9.86
C LYS A 323 8.93 -0.34 9.62
N VAL A 324 8.43 0.86 9.29
CA VAL A 324 7.00 1.07 9.01
C VAL A 324 6.54 0.25 7.80
N PHE A 325 7.31 0.32 6.71
CA PHE A 325 6.99 -0.40 5.48
C PHE A 325 7.10 -1.91 5.67
N GLY A 326 8.12 -2.37 6.39
CA GLY A 326 8.34 -3.77 6.74
C GLY A 326 7.20 -4.36 7.59
N ILE A 327 6.80 -3.68 8.67
CA ILE A 327 5.67 -4.12 9.52
C ILE A 327 4.38 -4.18 8.68
N GLY A 328 4.09 -3.12 7.92
CA GLY A 328 2.90 -3.04 7.08
C GLY A 328 2.80 -4.15 6.03
N LEU A 329 3.88 -4.40 5.29
CA LEU A 329 3.87 -5.44 4.25
C LEU A 329 4.02 -6.86 4.80
N SER A 330 4.62 -7.03 5.99
CA SER A 330 4.65 -8.33 6.66
C SER A 330 3.24 -8.80 7.04
N ALA A 331 2.34 -7.87 7.41
CA ALA A 331 0.94 -8.14 7.69
C ALA A 331 0.22 -8.80 6.49
N ASN A 332 0.54 -8.38 5.26
CA ASN A 332 -0.03 -8.98 4.04
C ASN A 332 0.38 -10.45 3.92
N LEU A 333 1.69 -10.72 4.00
CA LEU A 333 2.21 -12.08 3.90
C LEU A 333 1.74 -12.98 5.05
N LEU A 334 1.57 -12.43 6.26
CA LEU A 334 1.01 -13.15 7.40
C LEU A 334 -0.43 -13.57 7.15
N GLY A 335 -1.29 -12.69 6.64
CA GLY A 335 -2.66 -13.05 6.31
C GLY A 335 -2.74 -14.08 5.18
N VAL A 336 -1.91 -13.97 4.15
CA VAL A 336 -1.78 -15.00 3.10
C VAL A 336 -1.36 -16.34 3.70
N LEU A 337 -0.35 -16.38 4.59
CA LEU A 337 0.06 -17.62 5.28
C LEU A 337 -1.05 -18.23 6.11
N LEU A 338 -1.81 -17.43 6.85
CA LEU A 338 -2.94 -17.90 7.63
C LEU A 338 -4.02 -18.49 6.72
N GLY A 339 -4.34 -17.82 5.61
CA GLY A 339 -5.29 -18.34 4.62
C GLY A 339 -4.84 -19.64 3.97
N LEU A 340 -3.54 -19.79 3.67
CA LEU A 340 -2.97 -21.04 3.16
C LEU A 340 -3.15 -22.19 4.17
N HIS A 341 -2.81 -21.96 5.45
CA HIS A 341 -2.98 -22.98 6.49
C HIS A 341 -4.44 -23.34 6.72
N ILE A 342 -5.32 -22.35 6.83
CA ILE A 342 -6.76 -22.59 7.02
C ILE A 342 -7.32 -23.36 5.82
N GLY A 343 -7.01 -22.93 4.60
CA GLY A 343 -7.44 -23.62 3.38
C GLY A 343 -6.94 -25.06 3.33
N LYS A 344 -5.70 -25.33 3.77
CA LYS A 344 -5.14 -26.68 3.80
C LYS A 344 -5.92 -27.58 4.75
N VAL A 345 -6.17 -27.10 5.98
CA VAL A 345 -6.98 -27.81 6.97
C VAL A 345 -8.38 -28.13 6.42
N MET A 346 -9.01 -27.16 5.74
CA MET A 346 -10.32 -27.35 5.09
C MET A 346 -10.29 -28.42 3.99
N THR A 347 -9.22 -28.50 3.20
CA THR A 347 -9.09 -29.53 2.16
C THR A 347 -8.66 -30.90 2.68
N SER A 348 -7.93 -30.96 3.81
CA SER A 348 -7.37 -32.20 4.36
C SER A 348 -8.31 -32.94 5.32
N THR A 349 -9.24 -32.21 5.95
CA THR A 349 -10.23 -32.80 6.83
C THR A 349 -11.51 -32.96 6.02
N GLU A 350 -12.09 -34.17 5.94
CA GLU A 350 -13.41 -34.42 5.31
C GLU A 350 -14.58 -33.77 6.10
N ILE A 351 -14.29 -32.69 6.84
CA ILE A 351 -15.27 -31.94 7.62
C ILE A 351 -16.07 -31.07 6.64
N GLN A 352 -17.23 -31.59 6.21
CA GLN A 352 -18.19 -30.90 5.34
C GLN A 352 -18.66 -29.53 5.85
N SER A 353 -18.43 -29.17 7.11
CA SER A 353 -18.97 -27.94 7.72
C SER A 353 -18.18 -26.66 7.42
N LEU A 354 -16.93 -26.76 6.96
CA LEU A 354 -16.08 -25.60 6.67
C LEU A 354 -16.12 -25.24 5.18
N ASN A 355 -17.12 -24.46 4.77
CA ASN A 355 -17.24 -23.98 3.39
C ASN A 355 -16.35 -22.73 3.16
N PRO A 356 -15.46 -22.69 2.14
CA PRO A 356 -14.64 -21.53 1.78
C PRO A 356 -15.44 -20.23 1.63
N LEU A 357 -16.69 -20.30 1.16
CA LEU A 357 -17.58 -19.15 1.05
C LEU A 357 -17.91 -18.54 2.42
N MET A 358 -18.23 -19.38 3.41
CA MET A 358 -18.59 -18.90 4.76
C MET A 358 -17.42 -18.18 5.42
N LEU A 359 -16.22 -18.75 5.31
CA LEU A 359 -15.01 -18.13 5.83
C LEU A 359 -14.70 -16.82 5.10
N SER A 360 -14.79 -16.78 3.78
CA SER A 360 -14.60 -15.55 3.01
C SER A 360 -15.59 -14.46 3.40
N MET A 361 -16.86 -14.81 3.61
CA MET A 361 -17.88 -13.86 4.05
C MET A 361 -17.58 -13.33 5.46
N ALA A 362 -17.16 -14.19 6.38
CA ALA A 362 -16.72 -13.76 7.71
C ALA A 362 -15.54 -12.78 7.62
N VAL A 363 -14.53 -13.07 6.79
CA VAL A 363 -13.41 -12.17 6.52
C VAL A 363 -13.89 -10.82 5.98
N VAL A 364 -14.81 -10.80 5.01
CA VAL A 364 -15.37 -9.57 4.44
C VAL A 364 -16.13 -8.76 5.50
N ILE A 365 -16.95 -9.40 6.32
CA ILE A 365 -17.70 -8.74 7.41
C ILE A 365 -16.75 -8.13 8.42
N ILE A 366 -15.76 -8.89 8.89
CA ILE A 366 -14.77 -8.39 9.86
C ILE A 366 -13.98 -7.22 9.26
N SER A 367 -13.57 -7.31 8.00
CA SER A 367 -12.89 -6.23 7.28
C SER A 367 -13.75 -4.96 7.20
N PHE A 368 -15.05 -5.12 6.95
CA PHE A 368 -16.01 -4.01 6.96
C PHE A 368 -16.10 -3.34 8.34
N LEU A 369 -16.06 -4.11 9.42
CA LEU A 369 -16.08 -3.59 10.80
C LEU A 369 -14.78 -2.86 11.19
N ILE A 370 -13.64 -3.23 10.62
CA ILE A 370 -12.33 -2.61 10.90
C ILE A 370 -12.13 -1.30 10.11
N LEU A 371 -12.78 -1.12 8.96
CA LEU A 371 -12.64 0.09 8.13
C LEU A 371 -13.00 1.40 8.87
N PRO A 372 -14.12 1.52 9.61
CA PRO A 372 -14.46 2.73 10.37
C PRO A 372 -13.45 3.12 11.47
N PRO A 373 -12.98 2.23 12.37
CA PRO A 373 -11.97 2.60 13.36
C PRO A 373 -10.62 2.94 12.71
N LEU A 374 -10.23 2.24 11.64
CA LEU A 374 -9.05 2.62 10.85
C LEU A 374 -9.20 4.04 10.32
N HIS A 375 -10.33 4.35 9.69
CA HIS A 375 -10.63 5.69 9.20
C HIS A 375 -10.48 6.75 10.30
N LYS A 376 -11.13 6.55 11.46
CA LYS A 376 -11.07 7.50 12.58
C LYS A 376 -9.64 7.72 13.08
N SER A 377 -8.83 6.66 13.12
CA SER A 377 -7.43 6.74 13.56
C SER A 377 -6.51 7.45 12.55
N LEU A 378 -6.80 7.33 11.25
CA LEU A 378 -6.06 8.00 10.18
C LEU A 378 -6.45 9.46 10.05
N SER A 379 -7.75 9.78 10.14
CA SER A 379 -8.22 11.17 10.06
C SER A 379 -7.70 12.03 11.20
N SER A 380 -7.60 11.49 12.42
CA SER A 380 -7.03 12.21 13.57
C SER A 380 -5.54 12.51 13.45
N LEU A 381 -4.81 11.79 12.60
CA LEU A 381 -3.35 11.94 12.45
C LEU A 381 -2.99 12.97 11.36
N MET A 382 -3.92 13.27 10.45
CA MET A 382 -3.59 13.79 9.11
C MET A 382 -4.58 14.86 8.61
N GLU A 383 -5.05 15.73 9.51
CA GLU A 383 -5.98 16.84 9.19
C GLU A 383 -5.47 17.76 8.03
N ASP A 384 -4.16 17.80 7.75
CA ASP A 384 -3.54 18.62 6.71
C ASP A 384 -3.28 17.90 5.36
N HIS A 385 -3.71 16.65 5.17
CA HIS A 385 -3.37 15.86 3.97
C HIS A 385 -4.58 15.56 3.07
N ALA A 386 -4.64 16.27 1.94
CA ALA A 386 -5.70 16.21 0.92
C ALA A 386 -6.03 14.80 0.39
N PHE A 387 -5.10 13.84 0.52
CA PHE A 387 -5.27 12.47 0.04
C PHE A 387 -6.18 11.64 0.94
N LEU A 388 -5.97 11.63 2.26
CA LEU A 388 -6.86 10.90 3.17
C LEU A 388 -8.26 11.50 3.19
N LYS A 389 -8.36 12.82 3.06
CA LYS A 389 -9.64 13.52 2.86
C LYS A 389 -10.44 12.88 1.71
N SER A 390 -9.80 12.58 0.57
CA SER A 390 -10.44 11.89 -0.56
C SER A 390 -10.77 10.40 -0.33
N PHE A 391 -10.01 9.71 0.52
CA PHE A 391 -10.20 8.28 0.80
C PHE A 391 -11.25 7.98 1.84
N PHE A 392 -11.65 8.97 2.61
CA PHE A 392 -12.28 8.71 3.88
C PHE A 392 -13.39 9.70 4.25
N GLU A 393 -13.60 10.77 3.48
CA GLU A 393 -14.82 11.57 3.62
C GLU A 393 -16.07 10.75 3.21
N ARG A 394 -16.77 10.22 4.23
CA ARG A 394 -18.22 9.93 4.12
C ARG A 394 -19.00 11.24 4.14
N PRO A 395 -20.19 11.30 3.50
CA PRO A 395 -21.17 12.34 3.75
C PRO A 395 -21.89 12.01 5.07
N VAL A 396 -21.23 12.21 6.21
CA VAL A 396 -21.97 12.39 7.46
C VAL A 396 -22.08 13.89 7.62
N SER A 397 -23.18 14.47 7.13
CA SER A 397 -23.80 15.74 7.58
C SER A 397 -22.94 16.96 7.98
N VAL A 398 -21.64 17.00 7.68
CA VAL A 398 -20.81 18.18 7.95
C VAL A 398 -21.15 19.30 6.96
N GLN A 399 -21.79 19.02 5.83
CA GLN A 399 -22.33 20.10 4.98
C GLN A 399 -23.54 20.80 5.62
N GLU A 400 -24.27 20.14 6.54
CA GLU A 400 -25.29 20.81 7.34
C GLU A 400 -24.71 21.45 8.60
N GLU A 401 -23.67 20.89 9.23
CA GLU A 401 -22.99 21.55 10.35
C GLU A 401 -22.13 22.73 9.92
N THR A 402 -21.52 22.73 8.72
CA THR A 402 -20.80 23.90 8.20
C THR A 402 -21.80 24.97 7.76
N LYS A 403 -22.92 24.60 7.11
CA LYS A 403 -24.02 25.56 6.83
C LYS A 403 -24.66 26.12 8.10
N ASN A 404 -24.76 25.33 9.17
CA ASN A 404 -25.27 25.78 10.48
C ASN A 404 -24.21 26.50 11.33
N GLN A 405 -22.91 26.32 11.09
CA GLN A 405 -21.86 27.15 11.69
C GLN A 405 -21.86 28.57 11.12
N TYR A 406 -22.24 28.77 9.86
CA TYR A 406 -22.40 30.12 9.29
C TYR A 406 -23.61 30.88 9.83
N LYS A 407 -24.57 30.19 10.48
CA LYS A 407 -25.70 30.81 11.19
C LYS A 407 -25.39 31.20 12.65
N LYS A 408 -24.17 30.95 13.16
CA LYS A 408 -23.80 31.28 14.56
C LYS A 408 -23.25 32.68 14.79
N PHE A 409 -22.93 33.43 13.73
CA PHE A 409 -22.38 34.77 13.87
C PHE A 409 -23.47 35.83 13.67
N ASN A 410 -24.29 36.05 14.70
CA ASN A 410 -25.28 37.13 14.67
C ASN A 410 -24.57 38.48 14.43
N GLY A 411 -24.93 39.17 13.34
CA GLY A 411 -24.41 40.52 13.01
C GLY A 411 -23.17 40.58 12.11
N LEU A 412 -22.59 39.44 11.72
CA LEU A 412 -21.50 39.41 10.74
C LEU A 412 -22.01 39.26 9.31
N SER A 413 -21.35 39.95 8.37
CA SER A 413 -21.51 39.69 6.94
C SER A 413 -20.95 38.31 6.57
N GLU A 414 -21.32 37.79 5.41
CA GLU A 414 -20.84 36.49 4.93
C GLU A 414 -19.30 36.39 4.91
N ARG A 415 -18.61 37.46 4.48
CA ARG A 415 -17.15 37.54 4.47
C ARG A 415 -16.54 37.62 5.86
N GLU A 416 -17.16 38.37 6.77
CA GLU A 416 -16.71 38.43 8.17
C GLU A 416 -16.92 37.09 8.88
N SER A 417 -18.01 36.38 8.59
CA SER A 417 -18.27 35.03 9.11
C SER A 417 -17.24 34.00 8.64
N GLN A 418 -16.79 34.10 7.38
CA GLN A 418 -15.70 33.28 6.84
C GLN A 418 -14.37 33.57 7.55
N VAL A 419 -14.04 34.84 7.79
CA VAL A 419 -12.81 35.21 8.51
C VAL A 419 -12.89 34.80 9.99
N ALA A 420 -14.04 34.99 10.64
CA ALA A 420 -14.27 34.61 12.03
C ALA A 420 -14.14 33.09 12.26
N SER A 421 -14.68 32.26 11.36
CA SER A 421 -14.57 30.81 11.48
C SER A 421 -13.11 30.33 11.41
N LEU A 422 -12.31 30.90 10.49
CA LEU A 422 -10.90 30.56 10.36
C LEU A 422 -10.05 31.08 11.53
N LEU A 423 -10.44 32.21 12.15
CA LEU A 423 -9.86 32.68 13.41
C LEU A 423 -10.13 31.72 14.57
N LEU A 424 -11.32 31.12 14.65
CA LEU A 424 -11.64 30.12 15.68
C LEU A 424 -10.81 28.83 15.49
N GLN A 425 -10.48 28.47 14.24
CA GLN A 425 -9.63 27.31 13.88
C GLN A 425 -8.13 27.51 14.15
N ARG A 426 -7.72 28.64 14.74
CA ARG A 426 -6.31 28.94 15.02
C ARG A 426 -5.38 29.14 13.82
N LYS A 427 -5.95 29.48 12.67
CA LYS A 427 -5.17 29.91 11.49
C LYS A 427 -4.58 31.31 11.67
N THR A 428 -3.41 31.52 11.07
CA THR A 428 -2.75 32.83 11.02
C THR A 428 -3.38 33.72 9.94
N TYR A 429 -3.19 35.03 10.00
CA TYR A 429 -3.77 35.94 8.98
C TYR A 429 -3.31 35.61 7.57
N LYS A 430 -2.06 35.15 7.41
CA LYS A 430 -1.51 34.70 6.13
C LYS A 430 -2.21 33.45 5.61
N MET A 431 -2.48 32.48 6.48
CA MET A 431 -3.23 31.27 6.09
C MET A 431 -4.69 31.60 5.72
N ILE A 432 -5.30 32.55 6.43
CA ILE A 432 -6.67 33.03 6.12
C ILE A 432 -6.69 33.74 4.76
N ALA A 433 -5.67 34.57 4.49
CA ALA A 433 -5.51 35.26 3.21
C ALA A 433 -5.38 34.28 2.04
N GLU A 434 -4.54 33.26 2.19
CA GLU A 434 -4.35 32.20 1.20
C GLU A 434 -5.63 31.38 0.96
N GLU A 435 -6.37 31.05 2.00
CA GLU A 435 -7.57 30.20 1.91
C GLU A 435 -8.80 30.94 1.35
N LEU A 436 -8.93 32.24 1.65
CA LEU A 436 -10.02 33.08 1.15
C LEU A 436 -9.67 33.82 -0.14
N PHE A 437 -8.46 33.63 -0.68
CA PHE A 437 -7.93 34.32 -1.86
C PHE A 437 -8.02 35.86 -1.74
N ILE A 438 -7.63 36.40 -0.58
CA ILE A 438 -7.61 37.84 -0.28
C ILE A 438 -6.23 38.26 0.25
N SER A 439 -5.96 39.57 0.33
CA SER A 439 -4.69 40.05 0.88
C SER A 439 -4.67 40.01 2.43
N ASP A 440 -3.49 39.89 3.03
CA ASP A 440 -3.30 40.02 4.49
C ASP A 440 -3.91 41.31 5.06
N ASN A 441 -3.86 42.40 4.30
CA ASN A 441 -4.45 43.67 4.68
C ASN A 441 -5.98 43.61 4.71
N THR A 442 -6.58 42.88 3.76
CA THR A 442 -8.01 42.61 3.72
C THR A 442 -8.44 41.74 4.90
N VAL A 443 -7.63 40.75 5.29
CA VAL A 443 -7.88 39.94 6.50
C VAL A 443 -7.87 40.83 7.75
N LYS A 444 -6.84 41.67 7.92
CA LYS A 444 -6.74 42.62 9.05
C LYS A 444 -7.95 43.55 9.13
N TYR A 445 -8.43 44.03 7.98
CA TYR A 445 -9.65 44.84 7.90
C TYR A 445 -10.87 44.07 8.44
N TYR A 446 -11.11 42.84 7.96
CA TYR A 446 -12.21 42.02 8.46
C TYR A 446 -12.07 41.68 9.94
N VAL A 447 -10.87 41.36 10.44
CA VAL A 447 -10.64 41.10 11.87
C VAL A 447 -10.99 42.32 12.71
N LYS A 448 -10.58 43.52 12.28
CA LYS A 448 -10.91 44.77 12.98
C LYS A 448 -12.42 44.99 13.06
N ASN A 449 -13.15 44.74 11.98
CA ASN A 449 -14.60 44.89 11.96
C ASN A 449 -15.29 43.84 12.85
N ILE A 450 -14.81 42.58 12.84
CA ILE A 450 -15.35 41.51 13.69
C ILE A 450 -15.16 41.88 15.17
N TYR A 451 -13.97 42.32 15.56
CA TYR A 451 -13.66 42.76 16.92
C TYR A 451 -14.54 43.93 17.36
N SER A 452 -14.74 44.91 16.47
CA SER A 452 -15.63 46.04 16.74
C SER A 452 -17.09 45.61 16.94
N LYS A 453 -17.58 44.64 16.17
CA LYS A 453 -18.98 44.17 16.23
C LYS A 453 -19.27 43.31 17.46
N TYR A 454 -18.28 42.59 17.96
CA TYR A 454 -18.39 41.76 19.16
C TYR A 454 -17.91 42.48 20.44
N HIS A 455 -17.47 43.73 20.33
CA HIS A 455 -16.90 44.51 21.44
C HIS A 455 -15.74 43.79 22.16
N VAL A 456 -14.86 43.14 21.38
CA VAL A 456 -13.68 42.42 21.88
C VAL A 456 -12.41 43.04 21.32
N GLN A 457 -11.29 42.91 22.04
CA GLN A 457 -9.99 43.45 21.63
C GLN A 457 -8.99 42.36 21.25
N SER A 458 -9.28 41.11 21.61
CA SER A 458 -8.37 39.99 21.36
C SER A 458 -9.08 38.77 20.76
N ARG A 459 -8.28 37.93 20.11
CA ARG A 459 -8.73 36.64 19.59
C ARG A 459 -9.24 35.71 20.69
N ALA A 460 -8.65 35.79 21.89
CA ALA A 460 -9.08 35.01 23.04
C ALA A 460 -10.47 35.45 23.52
N GLU A 461 -10.70 36.76 23.64
CA GLU A 461 -12.02 37.32 23.98
C GLU A 461 -13.08 37.02 22.92
N LEU A 462 -12.72 37.03 21.63
CA LEU A 462 -13.64 36.64 20.57
C LEU A 462 -14.08 35.18 20.72
N ILE A 463 -13.14 34.27 21.04
CA ILE A 463 -13.44 32.85 21.28
C ILE A 463 -14.35 32.69 22.51
N GLU A 464 -14.08 33.44 23.58
CA GLU A 464 -14.88 33.42 24.81
C GLU A 464 -16.29 33.97 24.59
N SER A 465 -16.44 35.10 23.89
CA SER A 465 -17.74 35.70 23.56
C SER A 465 -18.62 34.75 22.73
N ILE A 466 -18.03 34.03 21.76
CA ILE A 466 -18.76 33.10 20.89
C ILE A 466 -19.07 31.76 21.58
N LEU A 467 -18.19 31.27 22.46
CA LEU A 467 -18.40 30.01 23.18
C LEU A 467 -19.22 30.19 24.47
N GLY A 468 -19.15 31.35 25.11
CA GLY A 468 -19.87 31.71 26.34
C GLY A 468 -21.38 31.89 26.14
N ASN A 469 -21.82 32.25 24.92
CA ASN A 469 -23.24 32.30 24.54
C ASN A 469 -23.93 30.91 24.42
N LYS A 470 -23.28 29.82 24.86
CA LYS A 470 -23.90 28.48 24.92
C LYS A 470 -24.67 28.20 26.21
N ASN A 471 -24.56 29.05 27.24
CA ASN A 471 -25.11 28.80 28.58
C ASN A 471 -26.27 29.74 28.97
N GLN A 472 -26.97 30.33 28.01
CA GLN A 472 -28.23 31.05 28.24
C GLN A 472 -29.37 30.45 27.43
#